data_AF-A0A8X8B566-F1
#
_entry.id   AF-A0A8X8B566-F1
#
_cell.length_a   1.000
_cell.length_b   1.000
_cell.length_c   1.000
_cell.angle_alpha   90.00
_cell.angle_beta   90.00
_cell.angle_gamma   90.00
#
_symmetry.space_group_name_H-M   'P 1'
#
loop_
_entity.id
_entity.type
_entity.pdbx_description
1 polymer ?
#
loop_
_entity_poly.entity_id
_entity_poly.type
_entity_poly.pdbx_seq_one_letter_code
_entity_poly.pdbx_strand_id
1 'polypeptide(L)'
;MVHLVTDSAPNYKAAGRLLSEKFPTIAWSPCAAHCINLILVGKLPMVLDLVKRISKVTIFVYNHKWPLSFLRKIPGWREHPSGRNSFCYQFHCSTKSLPA
;
A
#
# COMPACT_ATOMS: atom_id res chain seq x y z
N MET A 1 2.92 -10.50 26.07
CA MET A 1 3.69 -10.67 24.82
C MET A 1 3.37 -9.48 23.93
N VAL A 2 4.38 -8.73 23.48
CA VAL A 2 4.18 -7.51 22.68
C VAL A 2 4.76 -7.74 21.29
N HIS A 3 3.96 -7.51 20.24
CA HIS A 3 4.39 -7.66 18.85
C HIS A 3 4.70 -6.29 18.24
N LEU A 4 5.94 -6.13 17.79
CA LEU A 4 6.41 -4.92 17.13
C LEU A 4 6.42 -5.16 15.62
N VAL A 5 5.63 -4.36 14.89
CA VAL A 5 5.58 -4.37 13.43
C VAL A 5 6.18 -3.06 12.93
N THR A 6 7.35 -3.13 12.28
CA THR A 6 8.01 -1.94 11.72
C THR A 6 8.40 -2.15 10.27
N ASP A 7 8.79 -1.06 9.62
CA ASP A 7 9.37 -1.07 8.27
C ASP A 7 10.59 -2.01 8.21
N SER A 8 10.78 -2.72 7.09
CA SER A 8 11.84 -3.72 6.96
C SER A 8 13.17 -3.16 6.47
N ALA A 9 13.38 -1.85 6.58
CA ALA A 9 14.65 -1.25 6.22
C ALA A 9 15.82 -1.87 7.03
N PRO A 10 17.04 -1.93 6.46
CA PRO A 10 18.15 -2.71 7.02
C PRO A 10 18.53 -2.31 8.46
N ASN A 11 18.45 -1.02 8.76
CA ASN A 11 18.66 -0.43 10.09
C ASN A 11 17.64 -0.93 11.12
N TYR A 12 16.35 -0.99 10.76
CA TYR A 12 15.30 -1.47 11.66
C TYR A 12 15.32 -2.99 11.81
N LYS A 13 15.80 -3.73 10.79
CA LYS A 13 16.00 -5.17 10.89
C LYS A 13 17.09 -5.53 11.89
N ALA A 14 18.20 -4.79 11.89
CA ALA A 14 19.26 -4.98 12.88
C ALA A 14 18.78 -4.62 14.29
N ALA A 15 18.13 -3.46 14.44
CA ALA A 15 17.59 -3.04 15.74
C ALA A 15 16.50 -3.98 16.26
N GLY A 16 15.58 -4.45 15.41
CA GLY A 16 14.52 -5.39 15.77
C GLY A 16 15.04 -6.75 16.24
N ARG A 17 16.12 -7.25 15.62
CA ARG A 17 16.81 -8.46 16.08
C ARG A 17 17.44 -8.26 17.46
N LEU A 18 18.19 -7.17 17.65
CA LEU A 18 18.80 -6.86 18.95
C LEU A 18 17.76 -6.67 20.06
N LEU A 19 16.61 -6.07 19.74
CA LEU A 19 15.49 -5.94 20.68
C LEU A 19 14.87 -7.30 21.04
N SER A 20 14.66 -8.16 20.04
CA SER A 20 14.10 -9.50 20.26
C SER A 20 15.06 -10.40 21.08
N GLU A 21 16.37 -10.21 20.91
CA GLU A 21 17.40 -10.91 21.69
C GLU A 21 17.49 -10.39 23.13
N LYS A 22 17.38 -9.07 23.33
CA LYS A 22 17.49 -8.44 24.66
C LYS A 22 16.21 -8.54 25.49
N PHE A 23 15.05 -8.58 24.82
CA PHE A 23 13.74 -8.63 25.46
C PHE A 23 12.92 -9.79 24.87
N PRO A 24 13.02 -11.01 25.44
CA PRO A 24 12.31 -12.19 24.92
C PRO A 24 10.77 -12.08 24.99
N THR A 25 10.25 -11.04 25.65
CA THR A 25 8.82 -10.71 25.69
C THR A 25 8.33 -9.92 24.46
N ILE A 26 9.26 -9.43 23.63
CA ILE A 26 9.00 -8.63 22.43
C ILE A 26 9.28 -9.46 21.18
N ALA A 27 8.26 -9.69 20.37
CA ALA A 27 8.39 -10.33 19.07
C ALA A 27 8.43 -9.26 17.98
N TRP A 28 9.48 -9.24 17.16
CA TRP A 28 9.62 -8.30 16.04
C TRP A 28 9.31 -8.98 14.70
N SER A 29 8.54 -8.32 13.85
CA SER A 29 8.25 -8.79 12.49
C SER A 29 8.21 -7.62 11.49
N PRO A 30 8.65 -7.84 10.23
CA PRO A 30 8.56 -6.83 9.20
C PRO A 30 7.10 -6.58 8.79
N CYS A 31 6.80 -5.35 8.39
CA CYS A 31 5.48 -4.96 7.92
C CYS A 31 5.07 -5.71 6.65
N ALA A 32 3.96 -6.48 6.71
CA ALA A 32 3.45 -7.25 5.58
C ALA A 32 3.18 -6.38 4.35
N ALA A 33 2.68 -5.17 4.57
CA ALA A 33 2.44 -4.18 3.53
C ALA A 33 3.72 -3.83 2.75
N HIS A 34 4.82 -3.62 3.48
CA HIS A 34 6.12 -3.32 2.90
C HIS A 34 6.68 -4.52 2.12
N CYS A 35 6.54 -5.74 2.66
CA CYS A 35 6.96 -6.96 1.95
C CYS A 35 6.23 -7.13 0.62
N ILE A 36 4.92 -6.87 0.59
CA ILE A 36 4.12 -6.92 -0.62
C ILE A 36 4.60 -5.86 -1.63
N ASN A 37 4.81 -4.61 -1.17
CA ASN A 37 5.34 -3.55 -2.04
C ASN A 37 6.71 -3.90 -2.64
N LEU A 38 7.62 -4.46 -1.85
CA LEU A 38 8.92 -4.92 -2.34
C LEU A 38 8.80 -6.02 -3.41
N ILE A 39 7.88 -6.98 -3.23
CA ILE A 39 7.65 -8.04 -4.21
C ILE A 39 7.07 -7.46 -5.50
N LEU A 40 6.08 -6.59 -5.40
CA LEU A 40 5.47 -5.91 -6.56
C LEU A 40 6.51 -5.09 -7.33
N VAL A 41 7.34 -4.32 -6.63
CA VAL A 41 8.34 -3.44 -7.25
C VAL A 41 9.53 -4.21 -7.81
N GLY A 42 10.03 -5.20 -7.08
CA GLY A 42 11.26 -5.91 -7.44
C GLY A 42 11.08 -7.10 -8.37
N LYS A 43 9.91 -7.77 -8.34
CA LYS A 43 9.71 -9.05 -9.05
C LYS A 43 8.61 -9.04 -10.10
N LEU A 44 7.69 -8.06 -10.08
CA LEU A 44 6.54 -8.02 -10.99
C LEU A 44 6.39 -6.66 -11.70
N PRO A 45 7.36 -6.27 -12.54
CA PRO A 45 7.32 -4.98 -13.24
C PRO A 45 6.09 -4.86 -14.17
N MET A 46 5.66 -5.97 -14.78
CA MET A 46 4.45 -6.02 -15.61
C MET A 46 3.19 -5.64 -14.83
N VAL A 47 3.09 -6.06 -13.56
CA VAL A 47 1.96 -5.73 -12.69
C VAL A 47 1.98 -4.25 -12.33
N LEU A 48 3.16 -3.68 -12.06
CA LEU A 48 3.29 -2.24 -11.82
C LEU A 48 2.84 -1.40 -13.00
N ASP A 49 3.22 -1.79 -14.22
CA ASP A 49 2.81 -1.05 -15.43
C ASP A 49 1.31 -1.16 -15.68
N LEU A 50 0.73 -2.33 -15.43
CA LEU A 50 -0.72 -2.51 -15.48
C LEU A 50 -1.42 -1.63 -14.44
N VAL A 51 -0.95 -1.64 -13.18
CA VAL A 51 -1.49 -0.79 -12.12
C VAL A 51 -1.39 0.68 -12.50
N LYS A 52 -0.24 1.16 -13.01
CA LYS A 52 -0.07 2.54 -13.49
C LYS A 52 -1.06 2.90 -14.59
N ARG A 53 -1.28 2.01 -15.56
CA ARG A 53 -2.25 2.22 -16.64
C ARG A 53 -3.67 2.31 -16.09
N ILE A 54 -4.07 1.38 -15.22
CA ILE A 54 -5.38 1.38 -14.58
C ILE A 54 -5.56 2.63 -13.71
N SER A 55 -4.54 3.06 -12.96
CA SER A 55 -4.59 4.30 -12.16
C SER A 55 -4.89 5.53 -13.02
N LYS A 56 -4.31 5.63 -14.22
CA LYS A 56 -4.63 6.74 -15.14
C LYS A 56 -6.11 6.70 -15.56
N VAL A 57 -6.63 5.52 -15.86
CA VAL A 57 -8.03 5.33 -16.25
C VAL A 57 -8.96 5.66 -15.08
N THR A 58 -8.66 5.21 -13.86
CA THR A 58 -9.49 5.53 -12.70
C THR A 58 -9.46 7.01 -12.36
N ILE A 59 -8.29 7.67 -12.41
CA ILE A 59 -8.17 9.13 -12.22
C ILE A 59 -9.01 9.87 -13.26
N PHE A 60 -8.95 9.46 -14.53
CA PHE A 60 -9.79 10.04 -15.59
C PHE A 60 -11.28 9.89 -15.25
N VAL A 61 -11.72 8.69 -14.89
CA VAL A 61 -13.12 8.41 -14.53
C VAL A 61 -13.58 9.27 -13.35
N TYR A 62 -12.77 9.39 -12.29
CA TYR A 62 -13.14 10.17 -11.10
C TYR A 62 -13.11 11.69 -11.34
N ASN A 63 -12.22 12.19 -12.21
CA ASN A 63 -12.09 13.62 -12.50
C ASN A 63 -13.15 14.15 -13.49
N HIS A 64 -13.79 13.28 -14.26
CA HIS A 64 -14.81 13.68 -15.23
C HIS A 64 -16.21 13.30 -14.75
N LYS A 65 -17.11 14.30 -14.69
CA LYS A 65 -18.49 14.11 -14.22
C LYS A 65 -19.29 13.13 -15.09
N TRP A 66 -19.07 13.15 -16.41
CA TRP A 66 -19.83 12.32 -17.35
C TRP A 66 -19.49 10.82 -17.22
N PRO A 67 -18.22 10.37 -17.28
CA PRO A 67 -17.86 8.97 -17.04
C PRO A 67 -18.30 8.46 -15.66
N LEU A 68 -18.11 9.27 -14.61
CA LEU A 68 -18.53 8.91 -13.26
C LEU A 68 -20.06 8.73 -13.17
N SER A 69 -20.82 9.65 -13.76
CA SER A 69 -22.29 9.58 -13.79
C SER A 69 -22.79 8.40 -14.63
N PHE A 70 -22.04 7.99 -15.65
CA PHE A 70 -22.34 6.82 -16.45
C PHE A 70 -22.14 5.53 -15.63
N LEU A 71 -21.03 5.39 -14.90
CA LEU A 71 -20.78 4.22 -14.05
C LEU A 71 -21.80 4.07 -12.92
N ARG A 72 -22.23 5.18 -12.32
CA ARG A 72 -23.29 5.18 -11.29
C ARG A 72 -24.64 4.65 -11.77
N LYS A 73 -24.89 4.62 -13.08
CA LYS A 73 -26.13 4.08 -13.66
C LYS A 73 -26.07 2.56 -13.87
N ILE A 74 -24.90 1.93 -13.74
CA ILE A 74 -24.75 0.49 -13.90
C ILE A 74 -25.32 -0.22 -12.66
N PRO A 75 -26.31 -1.10 -12.81
CA PRO A 75 -26.90 -1.80 -11.67
C PRO A 75 -25.86 -2.66 -10.96
N GLY A 76 -25.76 -2.51 -9.63
CA GLY A 76 -24.77 -3.21 -8.80
C GLY A 76 -23.43 -2.49 -8.63
N TRP A 77 -23.22 -1.36 -9.32
CA TRP A 77 -22.02 -0.55 -9.09
C TRP A 77 -22.15 0.21 -7.77
N ARG A 78 -21.28 -0.10 -6.80
CA ARG A 78 -21.15 0.65 -5.55
C ARG A 78 -19.78 1.31 -5.48
N GLU A 79 -19.79 2.63 -5.33
CA GLU A 79 -18.59 3.37 -4.94
C GLU A 79 -18.16 2.86 -3.57
N HIS A 80 -16.93 2.35 -3.49
CA HIS A 80 -16.31 2.17 -2.18
C HIS A 80 -15.98 3.57 -1.68
N PRO A 81 -16.54 4.03 -0.54
CA PRO A 81 -16.29 5.37 -0.05
C PRO A 81 -14.80 5.52 0.20
N SER A 82 -14.13 6.29 -0.67
CA SER A 82 -12.71 6.59 -0.63
C SER A 82 -12.41 7.61 0.48
N GLY A 83 -12.80 7.26 1.71
CA GLY A 83 -12.86 8.20 2.81
C GLY A 83 -13.28 7.59 4.14
N ARG A 84 -12.79 6.39 4.50
CA ARG A 84 -12.62 5.99 5.92
C ARG A 84 -11.87 4.68 6.10
N ASN A 85 -10.55 4.72 5.93
CA ASN A 85 -9.61 3.91 6.70
C ASN A 85 -8.20 4.43 6.41
N SER A 86 -7.53 4.83 7.47
CA SER A 86 -6.16 5.38 7.52
C SER A 86 -5.07 4.45 6.94
N PHE A 87 -5.44 3.35 6.28
CA PHE A 87 -4.55 2.34 5.74
C PHE A 87 -4.31 2.49 4.23
N CYS A 88 -5.32 2.94 3.46
CA CYS A 88 -5.21 3.06 2.00
C CYS A 88 -4.40 4.30 1.55
N TYR A 89 -4.49 5.41 2.28
CA TYR A 89 -3.68 6.60 1.98
C TYR A 89 -2.19 6.38 2.28
N GLN A 90 -1.85 5.54 3.27
CA GLN A 90 -0.45 5.26 3.60
C GLN A 90 0.26 4.58 2.42
N PHE A 91 -0.39 3.59 1.80
CA PHE A 91 0.15 2.91 0.62
C PHE A 91 0.27 3.84 -0.60
N HIS A 92 -0.74 4.68 -0.86
CA HIS A 92 -0.66 5.59 -1.99
C HIS A 92 0.38 6.70 -1.77
N CYS A 93 0.58 7.16 -0.54
CA CYS A 93 1.58 8.18 -0.21
C CYS A 93 3.02 7.62 -0.31
N SER A 94 3.28 6.38 0.12
CA SER A 94 4.60 5.75 -0.06
C SER A 94 4.99 5.54 -1.54
N THR A 95 4.03 5.43 -2.45
CA THR A 95 4.32 5.38 -3.90
C THR A 95 4.56 6.76 -4.53
N LYS A 96 4.22 7.87 -3.84
CA LYS A 96 4.49 9.23 -4.32
C LYS A 96 5.80 9.82 -3.78
N SER A 97 6.46 9.16 -2.82
CA SER A 97 7.72 9.63 -2.22
C SER A 97 8.98 8.97 -2.81
N LEU A 98 8.91 8.33 -3.97
CA LEU A 98 10.09 8.01 -4.77
C LEU A 98 10.35 9.19 -5.73
N PRO A 99 11.27 10.12 -5.41
CA PRO A 99 11.89 10.92 -6.45
C PRO A 99 12.73 10.00 -7.36
N ALA A 100 12.88 10.45 -8.60
CA ALA A 100 13.75 9.86 -9.62
C ALA A 100 15.20 9.68 -9.13
#